data_AF-A0A3C1X806-F1
#
_entry.id   AF-A0A3C1X806-F1
#
_cell.length_a   1.000
_cell.length_b   1.000
_cell.length_c   1.000
_cell.angle_alpha   90.00
_cell.angle_beta   90.00
_cell.angle_gamma   90.00
#
_symmetry.space_group_name_H-M   'P 1'
#
loop_
_entity.id
_entity.type
_entity.pdbx_description
1 polymer ?
#
loop_
_entity_poly.entity_id
_entity_poly.type
_entity_poly.pdbx_seq_one_letter_code
_entity_poly.pdbx_strand_id
1 'polypeptide(L)'
;MSFRSIFLLLARSILIGFVFNGPLPADEIARWDFDSAETVWTGNDQVQLSTADGHLQLRAKGGDPFFSAAVQGRAGNHRLSISARFKGNADIQVFWTTEASPVTSEDKSVRTELRGSDKEFRTARVWFETDSPVTSLRIDPFSRGGQMEIDSIVLTDDGAPVPEATPVNDLKLAAGFKAELLYSVPAEKMGSWVCMTSDPKGRLIVSDQYGKLYRVTPPAIGSDAKIQIELINVDVGMAQGLLCAFDSLYVMTNSGDAPRVGLHRVRDTDGDDQYDTSEHLRTLQGGNEHGPHAIILSPDGKSLLVACGNHTPPTKFSSSRVPQIWDEDQLLPRMWDAGGHAVGIMAPGGWIAKVSPDGADWELLSMGFRNQYDIALNPQGELFTYDADMEWDVGSPWYRPTRVNHVTSGSEFGWRSGTGKWPEFYPDSLGSVVDIGPGSPTGITFGTGAQFPDKYQRALFISDWSYGVIYA
;
A
#
# COMPACT_ATOMS: atom_id res chain seq x y z
N MET A 1 -8.18 -86.70 -21.53
CA MET A 1 -6.83 -86.83 -22.11
C MET A 1 -5.99 -85.67 -21.58
N SER A 2 -5.31 -85.83 -20.43
CA SER A 2 -3.86 -86.03 -20.30
C SER A 2 -3.04 -85.38 -21.42
N PHE A 3 -2.21 -84.37 -21.12
CA PHE A 3 -0.77 -84.58 -20.93
C PHE A 3 -0.12 -83.35 -20.25
N ARG A 4 0.74 -83.64 -19.27
CA ARG A 4 1.66 -82.74 -18.58
C ARG A 4 2.85 -82.40 -19.49
N SER A 5 3.48 -81.24 -19.27
CA SER A 5 4.95 -81.10 -19.20
C SER A 5 5.35 -79.80 -18.49
N ILE A 6 6.44 -79.89 -17.75
CA ILE A 6 6.98 -78.97 -16.73
C ILE A 6 8.38 -78.52 -17.21
N PHE A 7 8.78 -77.24 -17.00
CA PHE A 7 10.02 -76.79 -16.32
C PHE A 7 10.54 -75.39 -16.75
N LEU A 8 10.59 -74.51 -15.74
CA LEU A 8 11.60 -73.51 -15.30
C LEU A 8 12.16 -72.36 -16.18
N LEU A 9 11.99 -71.16 -15.60
CA LEU A 9 12.92 -70.05 -15.33
C LEU A 9 14.01 -69.68 -16.37
N LEU A 10 13.98 -68.41 -16.82
CA LEU A 10 15.02 -67.44 -16.45
C LEU A 10 14.50 -65.99 -16.61
N ALA A 11 14.78 -65.18 -15.60
CA ALA A 11 14.42 -63.77 -15.50
C ALA A 11 15.26 -62.89 -16.44
N ARG A 12 14.65 -61.81 -16.97
CA ARG A 12 15.23 -60.47 -16.93
C ARG A 12 14.17 -59.40 -17.18
N SER A 13 14.09 -58.52 -16.21
CA SER A 13 13.17 -57.41 -16.04
C SER A 13 13.43 -56.28 -17.04
N ILE A 14 12.37 -55.80 -17.70
CA ILE A 14 12.18 -54.37 -18.03
C ILE A 14 10.68 -54.13 -17.89
N LEU A 15 10.23 -53.70 -16.70
CA LEU A 15 8.87 -53.21 -16.49
C LEU A 15 8.93 -51.69 -16.60
N ILE A 16 8.54 -51.16 -17.76
CA ILE A 16 8.22 -49.75 -17.92
C ILE A 16 6.89 -49.55 -17.19
N GLY A 17 6.95 -48.99 -15.99
CA GLY A 17 5.76 -48.54 -15.27
C GLY A 17 5.22 -47.28 -15.93
N PHE A 18 4.09 -47.40 -16.61
CA PHE A 18 3.29 -46.25 -17.04
C PHE A 18 2.59 -45.66 -15.81
N VAL A 19 2.97 -44.43 -15.43
CA VAL A 19 2.18 -43.58 -14.54
C VAL A 19 1.11 -42.90 -15.42
N PHE A 20 -0.16 -43.08 -15.05
CA PHE A 20 -1.25 -42.32 -15.63
C PHE A 20 -1.26 -40.91 -15.01
N ASN A 21 -0.78 -39.91 -15.75
CA ASN A 21 -1.18 -38.52 -15.56
C ASN A 21 -2.06 -38.14 -16.75
N GLY A 22 -3.29 -37.68 -16.49
CA GLY A 22 -4.06 -36.96 -17.50
C GLY A 22 -3.28 -35.72 -17.96
N PRO A 23 -3.55 -35.18 -19.17
CA PRO A 23 -2.90 -33.96 -19.60
C PRO A 23 -3.20 -32.85 -18.59
N LEU A 24 -2.14 -32.23 -18.08
CA LEU A 24 -2.25 -31.03 -17.26
C LEU A 24 -3.02 -29.95 -18.04
N PRO A 25 -3.74 -29.03 -17.37
CA PRO A 25 -4.25 -27.82 -18.01
C PRO A 25 -3.14 -27.14 -18.82
N ALA A 26 -3.48 -26.44 -19.91
CA ALA A 26 -2.50 -25.87 -20.86
C ALA A 26 -1.41 -25.01 -20.20
N ASP A 27 -1.72 -24.49 -19.01
CA ASP A 27 -0.93 -23.53 -18.26
C ASP A 27 -0.18 -24.16 -17.06
N GLU A 28 -0.29 -25.47 -16.83
CA GLU A 28 0.33 -26.16 -15.69
C GLU A 28 1.64 -26.85 -16.09
N ILE A 29 2.73 -26.44 -15.44
CA ILE A 29 4.09 -26.94 -15.67
C ILE A 29 4.33 -28.22 -14.86
N ALA A 30 3.97 -28.20 -13.58
CA ALA A 30 4.17 -29.32 -12.68
C ALA A 30 3.18 -29.29 -11.51
N ARG A 31 2.80 -30.48 -11.05
CA ARG A 31 1.94 -30.69 -9.88
C ARG A 31 2.45 -31.86 -9.05
N TRP A 32 2.36 -31.68 -7.75
CA TRP A 32 2.71 -32.66 -6.75
C TRP A 32 1.56 -32.78 -5.75
N ASP A 33 0.78 -33.87 -5.83
CA ASP A 33 -0.37 -34.16 -4.93
C ASP A 33 -0.06 -35.28 -3.91
N PHE A 34 1.19 -35.77 -3.84
CA PHE A 34 1.70 -36.67 -2.79
C PHE A 34 0.93 -37.98 -2.51
N ASP A 35 0.13 -38.46 -3.47
CA ASP A 35 -0.56 -39.77 -3.41
C ASP A 35 0.41 -40.97 -3.40
N SER A 36 1.66 -40.79 -3.82
CA SER A 36 2.70 -41.82 -3.82
C SER A 36 3.49 -41.87 -2.51
N ALA A 37 3.94 -43.07 -2.14
CA ALA A 37 4.79 -43.28 -0.96
C ALA A 37 6.19 -42.63 -1.06
N GLU A 38 6.61 -42.29 -2.29
CA GLU A 38 7.87 -41.60 -2.55
C GLU A 38 7.59 -40.18 -3.05
N THR A 39 8.35 -39.21 -2.55
CA THR A 39 8.31 -37.80 -3.00
C THR A 39 9.57 -37.46 -3.79
N VAL A 40 9.44 -36.64 -4.83
CA VAL A 40 10.58 -36.10 -5.58
C VAL A 40 11.29 -34.96 -4.86
N TRP A 41 10.67 -34.45 -3.79
CA TRP A 41 11.23 -33.38 -2.97
C TRP A 41 12.29 -33.91 -2.02
N THR A 42 13.42 -33.22 -1.94
CA THR A 42 14.55 -33.55 -1.06
C THR A 42 14.78 -32.44 -0.06
N GLY A 43 14.74 -32.76 1.24
CA GLY A 43 15.06 -31.82 2.32
C GLY A 43 16.57 -31.70 2.55
N ASN A 44 17.02 -30.55 3.04
CA ASN A 44 18.35 -30.43 3.64
C ASN A 44 18.41 -31.13 5.01
N ASP A 45 19.56 -31.09 5.69
CA ASP A 45 19.76 -31.78 6.99
C ASP A 45 18.82 -31.30 8.12
N GLN A 46 18.18 -30.13 7.93
CA GLN A 46 17.21 -29.54 8.86
C GLN A 46 15.77 -29.93 8.56
N VAL A 47 15.50 -30.58 7.42
CA VAL A 47 14.15 -30.97 6.99
C VAL A 47 14.03 -32.49 6.88
N GLN A 48 13.01 -33.05 7.52
CA GLN A 48 12.57 -34.42 7.29
C GLN A 48 11.28 -34.40 6.49
N LEU A 49 11.26 -35.18 5.40
CA LEU A 49 10.10 -35.35 4.52
C LEU A 49 9.63 -36.80 4.55
N SER A 50 8.32 -37.00 4.60
CA SER A 50 7.67 -38.29 4.32
C SER A 50 6.31 -38.03 3.68
N THR A 51 5.73 -39.00 2.98
CA THR A 51 4.34 -38.91 2.55
C THR A 51 3.45 -39.77 3.45
N ALA A 52 2.30 -39.25 3.84
CA ALA A 52 1.28 -39.95 4.61
C ALA A 52 -0.09 -39.37 4.27
N ASP A 53 -1.08 -40.24 4.13
CA ASP A 53 -2.49 -39.89 3.87
C ASP A 53 -2.71 -38.96 2.64
N GLY A 54 -1.88 -39.11 1.59
CA GLY A 54 -1.95 -38.27 0.38
C GLY A 54 -1.32 -36.88 0.55
N HIS A 55 -0.50 -36.69 1.59
CA HIS A 55 0.10 -35.39 1.89
C HIS A 55 1.61 -35.51 2.18
N LEU A 56 2.36 -34.46 1.85
CA LEU A 56 3.76 -34.35 2.23
C LEU A 56 3.85 -33.83 3.67
N GLN A 57 4.41 -34.67 4.53
CA GLN A 57 4.68 -34.37 5.92
C GLN A 57 6.09 -33.78 6.03
N LEU A 58 6.17 -32.53 6.48
CA LEU A 58 7.41 -31.79 6.66
C LEU A 58 7.66 -31.54 8.15
N ARG A 59 8.87 -31.87 8.61
CA ARG A 59 9.36 -31.51 9.95
C ARG A 59 10.68 -30.74 9.82
N ALA A 60 10.65 -29.46 10.20
CA ALA A 60 11.81 -28.57 10.23
C ALA A 60 12.40 -28.49 11.65
N LYS A 61 13.71 -28.71 11.78
CA LYS A 61 14.45 -28.65 13.06
C LYS A 61 14.89 -27.23 13.44
N GLY A 62 14.82 -26.27 12.52
CA GLY A 62 15.33 -24.90 12.64
C GLY A 62 16.69 -24.73 11.94
N GLY A 63 17.27 -23.53 11.97
CA GLY A 63 18.61 -23.28 11.40
C GLY A 63 18.67 -23.34 9.87
N ASP A 64 17.78 -22.60 9.20
CA ASP A 64 17.63 -22.53 7.73
C ASP A 64 17.09 -23.82 7.07
N PRO A 65 15.85 -24.24 7.41
CA PRO A 65 15.24 -25.40 6.77
C PRO A 65 14.82 -25.11 5.33
N PHE A 66 15.18 -25.99 4.40
CA PHE A 66 14.67 -25.93 3.03
C PHE A 66 14.52 -27.33 2.41
N PHE A 67 13.70 -27.40 1.36
CA PHE A 67 13.55 -28.58 0.52
C PHE A 67 13.42 -28.18 -0.94
N SER A 68 13.84 -29.05 -1.85
CA SER A 68 13.89 -28.74 -3.27
C SER A 68 13.47 -29.90 -4.16
N ALA A 69 13.03 -29.58 -5.37
CA ALA A 69 12.73 -30.55 -6.42
C ALA A 69 13.22 -30.02 -7.76
N ALA A 70 13.73 -30.94 -8.60
CA ALA A 70 13.97 -30.63 -10.00
C ALA A 70 12.62 -30.47 -10.73
N VAL A 71 12.56 -29.54 -11.68
CA VAL A 71 11.39 -29.31 -12.52
C VAL A 71 11.84 -29.02 -13.95
N GLN A 72 11.03 -29.40 -14.93
CA GLN A 72 11.27 -29.04 -16.33
C GLN A 72 10.27 -27.95 -16.71
N GLY A 73 10.63 -26.70 -16.42
CA GLY A 73 9.79 -25.53 -16.69
C GLY A 73 10.11 -24.83 -18.00
N ARG A 74 9.35 -23.76 -18.28
CA ARG A 74 9.59 -22.83 -19.39
C ARG A 74 10.23 -21.54 -18.87
N ALA A 75 10.71 -20.68 -19.78
CA ALA A 75 10.99 -19.29 -19.44
C ALA A 75 9.68 -18.49 -19.41
N GLY A 76 9.63 -17.40 -18.65
CA GLY A 76 8.49 -16.50 -18.56
C GLY A 76 7.96 -16.35 -17.14
N ASN A 77 6.68 -16.00 -17.05
CA ASN A 77 6.00 -15.80 -15.78
C ASN A 77 5.54 -17.13 -15.20
N HIS A 78 5.69 -17.28 -13.88
CA HIS A 78 5.30 -18.46 -13.16
C HIS A 78 4.53 -18.10 -11.89
N ARG A 79 3.63 -19.00 -11.51
CA ARG A 79 2.99 -19.01 -10.20
C ARG A 79 3.25 -20.34 -9.51
N LEU A 80 3.76 -20.31 -8.29
CA LEU A 80 3.83 -21.48 -7.41
C LEU A 80 2.75 -21.37 -6.34
N SER A 81 1.86 -22.36 -6.30
CA SER A 81 0.83 -22.52 -5.27
C SER A 81 1.22 -23.62 -4.30
N ILE A 82 1.21 -23.33 -3.00
CA ILE A 82 1.51 -24.28 -1.93
C ILE A 82 0.29 -24.37 -1.01
N SER A 83 -0.44 -25.48 -1.08
CA SER A 83 -1.60 -25.78 -0.23
C SER A 83 -1.11 -26.53 1.01
N ALA A 84 -1.20 -25.91 2.18
CA ALA A 84 -0.65 -26.48 3.41
C ALA A 84 -1.49 -26.17 4.64
N ARG A 85 -1.36 -27.01 5.67
CA ARG A 85 -1.91 -26.79 7.01
C ARG A 85 -0.82 -26.97 8.06
N PHE A 86 -0.84 -26.12 9.08
CA PHE A 86 0.14 -26.07 10.16
C PHE A 86 -0.31 -25.07 11.24
N LYS A 87 0.36 -25.10 12.39
CA LYS A 87 0.08 -24.18 13.49
C LYS A 87 0.93 -22.90 13.39
N GLY A 88 0.28 -21.74 13.49
CA GLY A 88 0.96 -20.43 13.53
C GLY A 88 1.05 -19.75 12.17
N ASN A 89 2.08 -18.94 11.98
CA ASN A 89 2.38 -18.24 10.72
C ASN A 89 3.73 -18.71 10.19
N ALA A 90 3.87 -18.74 8.86
CA ALA A 90 5.10 -19.08 8.19
C ALA A 90 5.46 -18.00 7.16
N ASP A 91 6.70 -17.53 7.24
CA ASP A 91 7.34 -16.75 6.18
C ASP A 91 7.97 -17.76 5.21
N ILE A 92 7.33 -17.97 4.07
CA ILE A 92 7.78 -18.90 3.04
C ILE A 92 8.63 -18.13 2.05
N GLN A 93 9.85 -18.62 1.78
CA GLN A 93 10.69 -18.11 0.70
C GLN A 93 10.85 -19.18 -0.37
N VAL A 94 10.70 -18.78 -1.63
CA VAL A 94 10.83 -19.67 -2.79
C VAL A 94 11.97 -19.19 -3.64
N PHE A 95 12.92 -20.08 -3.91
CA PHE A 95 14.05 -19.90 -4.80
C PHE A 95 13.90 -20.78 -6.04
N TRP A 96 14.56 -20.40 -7.12
CA TRP A 96 14.58 -21.20 -8.35
C TRP A 96 15.97 -21.21 -8.99
N THR A 97 16.19 -22.21 -9.85
CA THR A 97 17.31 -22.24 -10.80
C THR A 97 16.79 -22.25 -12.22
N THR A 98 17.60 -21.77 -13.16
CA THR A 98 17.31 -21.82 -14.60
C THR A 98 18.44 -22.52 -15.35
N GLU A 99 18.23 -22.85 -16.62
CA GLU A 99 19.31 -23.38 -17.48
C GLU A 99 20.47 -22.39 -17.60
N ALA A 100 20.18 -21.10 -17.72
CA ALA A 100 21.19 -20.04 -17.77
C ALA A 100 21.89 -19.79 -16.42
N SER A 101 21.27 -20.18 -15.31
CA SER A 101 21.78 -19.91 -13.97
C SER A 101 21.41 -21.03 -12.99
N PRO A 102 22.31 -22.02 -12.83
CA PRO A 102 22.05 -23.24 -12.05
C PRO A 102 22.29 -23.07 -10.55
N VAL A 103 22.18 -21.85 -10.01
CA VAL A 103 22.41 -21.54 -8.59
C VAL A 103 21.28 -20.68 -8.03
N THR A 104 20.87 -20.96 -6.80
CA THR A 104 19.92 -20.13 -6.04
C THR A 104 20.63 -18.95 -5.39
N SER A 105 19.99 -17.79 -5.31
CA SER A 105 20.46 -16.60 -4.61
C SER A 105 19.28 -15.79 -4.06
N GLU A 106 19.53 -14.88 -3.12
CA GLU A 106 18.47 -13.99 -2.58
C GLU A 106 17.79 -13.17 -3.69
N ASP A 107 18.57 -12.69 -4.67
CA ASP A 107 18.04 -11.98 -5.85
C ASP A 107 17.16 -12.86 -6.76
N LYS A 108 17.15 -14.18 -6.55
CA LYS A 108 16.34 -15.19 -7.25
C LYS A 108 15.41 -15.89 -6.28
N SER A 109 14.71 -15.07 -5.51
CA SER A 109 13.75 -15.54 -4.55
C SER A 109 12.55 -14.61 -4.42
N VAL A 110 11.44 -15.17 -3.95
CA VAL A 110 10.23 -14.44 -3.60
C VAL A 110 9.73 -14.91 -2.25
N ARG A 111 9.20 -14.00 -1.44
CA ARG A 111 8.66 -14.29 -0.11
C ARG A 111 7.16 -14.12 -0.07
N THR A 112 6.50 -14.91 0.77
CA THR A 112 5.08 -14.76 1.08
C THR A 112 4.80 -15.22 2.50
N GLU A 113 3.77 -14.68 3.11
CA GLU A 113 3.30 -15.12 4.41
C GLU A 113 2.11 -16.07 4.25
N LEU A 114 2.12 -17.17 5.01
CA LEU A 114 0.97 -18.06 5.12
C LEU A 114 0.53 -18.16 6.58
N ARG A 115 -0.71 -17.78 6.85
CA ARG A 115 -1.35 -18.01 8.15
C ARG A 115 -1.92 -19.43 8.18
N GLY A 116 -1.28 -20.30 8.96
CA GLY A 116 -1.66 -21.69 9.12
C GLY A 116 -3.02 -21.89 9.81
N SER A 117 -3.53 -23.10 9.68
CA SER A 117 -4.70 -23.64 10.37
C SER A 117 -4.41 -25.09 10.74
N ASP A 118 -4.89 -25.53 11.91
CA ASP A 118 -4.79 -26.95 12.32
C ASP A 118 -5.87 -27.83 11.65
N LYS A 119 -6.84 -27.22 10.94
CA LYS A 119 -8.01 -27.90 10.38
C LYS A 119 -8.09 -27.82 8.86
N GLU A 120 -7.77 -26.66 8.31
CA GLU A 120 -8.00 -26.34 6.90
C GLU A 120 -6.67 -26.20 6.17
N PHE A 121 -6.60 -26.75 4.97
CA PHE A 121 -5.53 -26.41 4.04
C PHE A 121 -5.75 -24.99 3.51
N ARG A 122 -4.68 -24.21 3.50
CA ARG A 122 -4.66 -22.85 2.97
C ARG A 122 -3.56 -22.74 1.94
N THR A 123 -3.81 -21.95 0.91
CA THR A 123 -2.91 -21.83 -0.21
C THR A 123 -2.14 -20.52 -0.16
N ALA A 124 -0.81 -20.62 -0.08
CA ALA A 124 0.08 -19.53 -0.42
C ALA A 124 0.31 -19.51 -1.95
N ARG A 125 0.37 -18.33 -2.54
CA ARG A 125 0.68 -18.14 -3.95
C ARG A 125 1.86 -17.17 -4.06
N VAL A 126 2.88 -17.57 -4.81
CA VAL A 126 3.98 -16.70 -5.18
C VAL A 126 4.12 -16.62 -6.68
N TRP A 127 4.51 -15.46 -7.17
CA TRP A 127 4.77 -15.23 -8.58
C TRP A 127 6.23 -14.84 -8.78
N PHE A 128 6.84 -15.34 -9.84
CA PHE A 128 8.22 -15.04 -10.21
C PHE A 128 8.38 -15.14 -11.74
N GLU A 129 9.37 -14.43 -12.28
CA GLU A 129 9.67 -14.43 -13.71
C GLU A 129 11.06 -15.02 -13.95
N THR A 130 11.21 -15.79 -15.02
CA THR A 130 12.51 -16.32 -15.45
C THR A 130 12.82 -15.99 -16.91
N ASP A 131 14.05 -15.56 -17.15
CA ASP A 131 14.63 -15.29 -18.48
C ASP A 131 15.01 -16.56 -19.25
N SER A 132 15.03 -17.70 -18.55
CA SER A 132 15.47 -19.00 -19.03
C SER A 132 14.62 -20.11 -18.39
N PRO A 133 14.49 -21.30 -19.02
CA PRO A 133 13.71 -22.41 -18.48
C PRO A 133 14.05 -22.76 -17.03
N VAL A 134 13.02 -22.86 -16.18
CA VAL A 134 13.18 -23.25 -14.77
C VAL A 134 13.63 -24.71 -14.67
N THR A 135 14.66 -24.99 -13.87
CA THR A 135 15.26 -26.33 -13.72
C THR A 135 15.09 -26.91 -12.32
N SER A 136 14.89 -26.08 -11.30
CA SER A 136 14.58 -26.53 -9.94
C SER A 136 13.86 -25.45 -9.14
N LEU A 137 13.13 -25.89 -8.12
CA LEU A 137 12.53 -25.06 -7.08
C LEU A 137 13.12 -25.44 -5.73
N ARG A 138 13.39 -24.45 -4.89
CA ARG A 138 13.70 -24.61 -3.46
C ARG A 138 12.67 -23.81 -2.66
N ILE A 139 12.11 -24.43 -1.63
CA ILE A 139 11.14 -23.82 -0.73
C ILE A 139 11.71 -23.86 0.69
N ASP A 140 11.70 -22.70 1.31
CA ASP A 140 12.10 -22.48 2.69
C ASP A 140 10.80 -22.25 3.48
N PRO A 141 10.27 -23.28 4.17
CA PRO A 141 8.89 -23.27 4.67
C PRO A 141 8.72 -22.50 5.98
N PHE A 142 9.81 -22.25 6.72
CA PHE A 142 9.78 -21.60 8.02
C PHE A 142 11.09 -20.85 8.27
N SER A 143 11.01 -19.67 8.88
CA SER A 143 12.17 -18.97 9.44
C SER A 143 12.75 -19.65 10.70
N ARG A 144 12.02 -20.63 11.29
CA ARG A 144 12.39 -21.40 12.49
C ARG A 144 11.98 -22.88 12.36
N GLY A 145 12.14 -23.69 13.41
CA GLY A 145 11.63 -25.07 13.41
C GLY A 145 10.09 -25.13 13.40
N GLY A 146 9.52 -26.18 12.83
CA GLY A 146 8.07 -26.29 12.62
C GLY A 146 7.64 -27.63 12.01
N GLN A 147 6.33 -27.83 11.91
CA GLN A 147 5.72 -28.96 11.20
C GLN A 147 4.69 -28.43 10.22
N MET A 148 4.67 -28.97 9.02
CA MET A 148 3.75 -28.59 7.96
C MET A 148 3.28 -29.83 7.22
N GLU A 149 1.99 -29.88 6.95
CA GLU A 149 1.41 -30.88 6.07
C GLU A 149 0.99 -30.18 4.78
N ILE A 150 1.53 -30.64 3.66
CA ILE A 150 1.34 -30.02 2.36
C ILE A 150 0.48 -30.95 1.52
N ASP A 151 -0.67 -30.43 1.11
CA ASP A 151 -1.67 -31.10 0.29
C ASP A 151 -1.27 -31.10 -1.19
N SER A 152 -0.86 -29.95 -1.70
CA SER A 152 -0.41 -29.84 -3.09
C SER A 152 0.63 -28.76 -3.27
N ILE A 153 1.58 -28.98 -4.18
CA ILE A 153 2.40 -27.94 -4.76
C ILE A 153 2.11 -27.90 -6.27
N VAL A 154 1.83 -26.73 -6.82
CA VAL A 154 1.48 -26.58 -8.24
C VAL A 154 2.22 -25.40 -8.84
N LEU A 155 2.95 -25.64 -9.93
CA LEU A 155 3.64 -24.63 -10.73
C LEU A 155 2.88 -24.42 -12.04
N THR A 156 2.47 -23.19 -12.32
CA THR A 156 1.74 -22.79 -13.55
C THR A 156 2.46 -21.63 -14.26
N ASP A 157 2.21 -21.41 -15.55
CA ASP A 157 2.80 -20.35 -16.38
C ASP A 157 1.93 -19.07 -16.48
N ASP A 158 1.17 -18.76 -15.42
CA ASP A 158 0.45 -17.49 -15.28
C ASP A 158 1.24 -16.44 -14.47
N GLY A 159 1.17 -15.19 -14.94
CA GLY A 159 1.72 -14.03 -14.24
C GLY A 159 0.90 -13.60 -13.03
N ALA A 160 1.48 -12.72 -12.23
CA ALA A 160 0.75 -12.09 -11.14
C ALA A 160 -0.51 -11.43 -11.71
N PRO A 161 -1.68 -11.60 -11.07
CA PRO A 161 -2.86 -10.86 -11.48
C PRO A 161 -2.52 -9.38 -11.43
N VAL A 162 -2.75 -8.67 -12.53
CA VAL A 162 -2.60 -7.21 -12.57
C VAL A 162 -3.60 -6.66 -11.56
N PRO A 163 -3.19 -5.87 -10.57
CA PRO A 163 -4.13 -5.26 -9.64
C PRO A 163 -5.15 -4.43 -10.42
N GLU A 164 -6.41 -4.83 -10.36
CA GLU A 164 -7.52 -4.07 -10.92
C GLU A 164 -8.27 -3.36 -9.81
N ALA A 165 -9.00 -2.29 -10.16
CA ALA A 165 -9.89 -1.63 -9.22
C ALA A 165 -10.95 -2.60 -8.70
N THR A 166 -11.37 -2.41 -7.44
CA THR A 166 -12.45 -3.19 -6.83
C THR A 166 -13.69 -3.20 -7.74
N PRO A 167 -14.25 -4.37 -8.08
CA PRO A 167 -15.46 -4.45 -8.89
C PRO A 167 -16.61 -3.67 -8.26
N VAL A 168 -17.39 -2.94 -9.08
CA VAL A 168 -18.50 -2.10 -8.61
C VAL A 168 -19.52 -2.88 -7.78
N ASN A 169 -19.77 -4.15 -8.14
CA ASN A 169 -20.74 -5.01 -7.45
C ASN A 169 -20.30 -5.42 -6.03
N ASP A 170 -19.01 -5.27 -5.72
CA ASP A 170 -18.47 -5.55 -4.39
C ASP A 170 -18.53 -4.32 -3.47
N LEU A 171 -18.83 -3.14 -4.02
CA LEU A 171 -18.99 -1.90 -3.25
C LEU A 171 -20.31 -1.88 -2.51
N LYS A 172 -20.26 -1.51 -1.23
CA LYS A 172 -21.45 -1.20 -0.43
C LYS A 172 -21.77 0.27 -0.56
N LEU A 173 -22.84 0.59 -1.27
CA LEU A 173 -23.26 1.98 -1.51
C LEU A 173 -24.39 2.39 -0.56
N ALA A 174 -24.36 3.65 -0.11
CA ALA A 174 -25.48 4.24 0.59
C ALA A 174 -26.69 4.41 -0.34
N ALA A 175 -27.90 4.43 0.23
CA ALA A 175 -29.12 4.64 -0.53
C ALA A 175 -29.06 5.97 -1.32
N GLY A 176 -29.36 5.91 -2.62
CA GLY A 176 -29.31 7.05 -3.54
C GLY A 176 -27.97 7.25 -4.26
N PHE A 177 -26.93 6.46 -3.93
CA PHE A 177 -25.66 6.46 -4.65
C PHE A 177 -25.64 5.42 -5.77
N LYS A 178 -24.82 5.72 -6.78
CA LYS A 178 -24.41 4.80 -7.85
C LYS A 178 -22.90 4.92 -8.00
N ALA A 179 -22.25 3.81 -8.31
CA ALA A 179 -20.84 3.77 -8.64
C ALA A 179 -20.65 3.22 -10.06
N GLU A 180 -19.62 3.72 -10.73
CA GLU A 180 -19.20 3.31 -12.06
C GLU A 180 -17.69 3.21 -12.06
N LEU A 181 -17.15 2.12 -12.62
CA LEU A 181 -15.72 1.98 -12.83
C LEU A 181 -15.35 2.66 -14.15
N LEU A 182 -14.67 3.81 -14.06
CA LEU A 182 -14.22 4.56 -15.24
C LEU A 182 -12.87 4.06 -15.76
N TYR A 183 -11.96 3.67 -14.85
CA TYR A 183 -10.60 3.28 -15.19
C TYR A 183 -9.95 2.44 -14.09
N SER A 184 -9.30 1.34 -14.47
CA SER A 184 -8.34 0.61 -13.64
C SER A 184 -6.93 1.02 -14.08
N VAL A 185 -6.16 1.63 -13.19
CA VAL A 185 -4.82 2.15 -13.49
C VAL A 185 -3.86 0.97 -13.71
N PRO A 186 -3.21 0.84 -14.89
CA PRO A 186 -2.19 -0.18 -15.11
C PRO A 186 -0.94 0.18 -14.30
N ALA A 187 -0.75 -0.49 -13.16
CA ALA A 187 0.29 -0.16 -12.19
C ALA A 187 1.69 -0.18 -12.80
N GLU A 188 1.95 -1.09 -13.75
CA GLU A 188 3.24 -1.24 -14.43
C GLU A 188 3.57 -0.08 -15.39
N LYS A 189 2.58 0.73 -15.76
CA LYS A 189 2.77 1.88 -16.68
C LYS A 189 2.57 3.22 -16.02
N MET A 190 1.59 3.30 -15.11
CA MET A 190 1.11 4.55 -14.54
C MET A 190 1.18 4.59 -13.01
N GLY A 191 1.72 3.53 -12.39
CA GLY A 191 1.92 3.42 -10.95
C GLY A 191 0.62 3.41 -10.15
N SER A 192 0.66 3.99 -8.96
CA SER A 192 -0.47 4.02 -8.01
C SER A 192 -0.94 5.45 -7.82
N TRP A 193 -2.14 5.78 -8.31
CA TRP A 193 -2.65 7.14 -8.21
C TRP A 193 -3.17 7.44 -6.80
N VAL A 194 -2.53 8.37 -6.10
CA VAL A 194 -2.79 8.65 -4.66
C VAL A 194 -3.35 10.04 -4.39
N CYS A 195 -3.28 10.95 -5.36
CA CYS A 195 -3.75 12.32 -5.22
C CYS A 195 -4.44 12.78 -6.50
N MET A 196 -5.46 13.62 -6.38
CA MET A 196 -6.14 14.20 -7.53
C MET A 196 -6.68 15.61 -7.25
N THR A 197 -6.87 16.39 -8.31
CA THR A 197 -7.57 17.68 -8.27
C THR A 197 -8.31 17.92 -9.59
N SER A 198 -9.28 18.83 -9.60
CA SER A 198 -9.96 19.24 -10.84
C SER A 198 -9.25 20.43 -11.47
N ASP A 199 -9.14 20.41 -12.80
CA ASP A 199 -8.68 21.57 -13.57
C ASP A 199 -9.84 22.51 -13.94
N PRO A 200 -9.57 23.74 -14.41
CA PRO A 200 -10.62 24.71 -14.76
C PRO A 200 -11.55 24.30 -15.90
N LYS A 201 -11.21 23.26 -16.67
CA LYS A 201 -12.03 22.72 -17.77
C LYS A 201 -12.87 21.51 -17.33
N GLY A 202 -12.81 21.13 -16.06
CA GLY A 202 -13.53 19.98 -15.51
C GLY A 202 -12.85 18.63 -15.78
N ARG A 203 -11.58 18.64 -16.20
CA ARG A 203 -10.73 17.44 -16.25
C ARG A 203 -10.12 17.20 -14.88
N LEU A 204 -9.55 16.02 -14.66
CA LEU A 204 -8.82 15.69 -13.44
C LEU A 204 -7.33 15.72 -13.71
N ILE A 205 -6.55 16.16 -12.72
CA ILE A 205 -5.11 15.94 -12.66
C ILE A 205 -4.87 14.93 -11.54
N VAL A 206 -4.12 13.88 -11.82
CA VAL A 206 -3.83 12.78 -10.89
C VAL A 206 -2.33 12.58 -10.75
N SER A 207 -1.89 12.09 -9.60
CA SER A 207 -0.48 11.80 -9.34
C SER A 207 -0.25 10.35 -8.98
N ASP A 208 0.70 9.72 -9.67
CA ASP A 208 1.36 8.50 -9.20
C ASP A 208 2.16 8.78 -7.92
N GLN A 209 2.10 7.86 -6.96
CA GLN A 209 2.81 7.88 -5.69
C GLN A 209 4.33 8.00 -5.88
N TYR A 210 4.88 7.31 -6.89
CA TYR A 210 6.32 7.23 -7.13
C TYR A 210 6.74 7.73 -8.50
N GLY A 211 5.86 8.47 -9.18
CA GLY A 211 6.08 8.81 -10.59
C GLY A 211 5.45 10.11 -11.02
N LYS A 212 4.85 10.07 -12.21
CA LYS A 212 4.46 11.24 -12.99
C LYS A 212 3.03 11.72 -12.67
N LEU A 213 2.72 12.89 -13.20
CA LEU A 213 1.37 13.45 -13.21
C LEU A 213 0.67 13.10 -14.51
N TYR A 214 -0.63 12.86 -14.45
CA TYR A 214 -1.47 12.60 -15.60
C TYR A 214 -2.69 13.51 -15.58
N ARG A 215 -3.15 13.88 -16.76
CA ARG A 215 -4.43 14.55 -16.97
C ARG A 215 -5.43 13.52 -17.45
N VAL A 216 -6.60 13.49 -16.82
CA VAL A 216 -7.67 12.54 -17.09
C VAL A 216 -8.90 13.33 -17.53
N THR A 217 -9.45 12.99 -18.69
CA THR A 217 -10.72 13.54 -19.18
C THR A 217 -11.79 12.46 -19.06
N PRO A 218 -12.67 12.55 -18.03
CA PRO A 218 -13.79 11.64 -17.90
C PRO A 218 -14.77 11.77 -19.08
N PRO A 219 -15.43 10.69 -19.51
CA PRO A 219 -16.53 10.81 -20.44
C PRO A 219 -17.72 11.54 -19.80
N ALA A 220 -18.60 12.10 -20.64
CA ALA A 220 -19.86 12.64 -20.16
C ALA A 220 -20.69 11.53 -19.49
N ILE A 221 -21.43 11.87 -18.43
CA ILE A 221 -22.27 10.92 -17.69
C ILE A 221 -23.25 10.23 -18.66
N GLY A 222 -23.26 8.90 -18.65
CA GLY A 222 -24.10 8.06 -19.51
C GLY A 222 -23.61 7.91 -20.96
N SER A 223 -22.41 8.39 -21.27
CA SER A 223 -21.75 8.16 -22.56
C SER A 223 -20.91 6.90 -22.55
N ASP A 224 -20.88 6.17 -23.67
CA ASP A 224 -19.98 5.03 -23.90
C ASP A 224 -18.55 5.46 -24.34
N ALA A 225 -18.28 6.76 -24.34
CA ALA A 225 -16.96 7.29 -24.69
C ALA A 225 -15.89 6.79 -23.70
N LYS A 226 -14.70 6.47 -24.20
CA LYS A 226 -13.59 6.06 -23.35
C LYS A 226 -12.99 7.26 -22.62
N ILE A 227 -12.62 7.05 -21.37
CA ILE A 227 -11.77 7.97 -20.62
C ILE A 227 -10.48 8.26 -21.39
N GLN A 228 -10.04 9.50 -21.42
CA GLN A 228 -8.78 9.91 -22.04
C GLN A 228 -7.75 10.23 -20.97
N ILE A 229 -6.52 9.79 -21.18
CA ILE A 229 -5.41 9.98 -20.23
C ILE A 229 -4.22 10.50 -21.00
N GLU A 230 -3.67 11.61 -20.51
CA GLU A 230 -2.52 12.31 -21.08
C GLU A 230 -1.42 12.42 -20.02
N LEU A 231 -0.18 12.13 -20.38
CA LEU A 231 0.96 12.38 -19.51
C LEU A 231 1.19 13.89 -19.43
N ILE A 232 1.34 14.43 -18.22
CA ILE A 232 1.81 15.80 -18.03
C ILE A 232 3.34 15.76 -17.98
N ASN A 233 3.96 16.11 -19.11
CA ASN A 233 5.40 15.90 -19.33
C ASN A 233 6.26 17.03 -18.74
N VAL A 234 6.20 17.20 -17.42
CA VAL A 234 7.03 18.14 -16.66
C VAL A 234 7.94 17.40 -15.68
N ASP A 235 9.02 18.06 -15.24
CA ASP A 235 9.95 17.48 -14.27
C ASP A 235 9.50 17.70 -12.81
N VAL A 236 8.27 17.27 -12.53
CA VAL A 236 7.71 17.18 -11.17
C VAL A 236 6.68 16.04 -11.12
N GLY A 237 6.41 15.50 -9.93
CA GLY A 237 5.56 14.33 -9.72
C GLY A 237 5.56 13.91 -8.25
N MET A 238 5.19 12.66 -7.95
CA MET A 238 5.11 12.14 -6.58
C MET A 238 4.29 13.05 -5.66
N ALA A 239 3.21 13.63 -6.21
CA ALA A 239 2.41 14.61 -5.50
C ALA A 239 1.48 13.94 -4.52
N GLN A 240 1.38 14.50 -3.32
CA GLN A 240 0.36 14.15 -2.33
C GLN A 240 -0.59 15.31 -2.03
N GLY A 241 -0.33 16.48 -2.62
CA GLY A 241 -1.27 17.59 -2.71
C GLY A 241 -1.25 18.19 -4.11
N LEU A 242 -2.43 18.44 -4.66
CA LEU A 242 -2.61 19.04 -5.98
C LEU A 242 -3.70 20.11 -5.92
N LEU A 243 -3.44 21.27 -6.51
CA LEU A 243 -4.43 22.33 -6.63
C LEU A 243 -4.23 23.14 -7.91
N CYS A 244 -5.27 23.22 -8.75
CA CYS A 244 -5.32 24.23 -9.81
C CYS A 244 -5.86 25.55 -9.23
N ALA A 245 -5.03 26.59 -9.21
CA ALA A 245 -5.38 27.94 -8.75
C ALA A 245 -4.41 28.98 -9.33
N PHE A 246 -4.78 30.26 -9.35
CA PHE A 246 -3.88 31.36 -9.72
C PHE A 246 -3.16 31.12 -11.08
N ASP A 247 -3.91 30.64 -12.07
CA ASP A 247 -3.42 30.28 -13.41
C ASP A 247 -2.21 29.32 -13.38
N SER A 248 -2.21 28.41 -12.40
CA SER A 248 -1.12 27.47 -12.14
C SER A 248 -1.66 26.14 -11.60
N LEU A 249 -0.88 25.09 -11.76
CA LEU A 249 -1.02 23.85 -11.00
C LEU A 249 0.03 23.87 -9.87
N TYR A 250 -0.45 23.86 -8.63
CA TYR A 250 0.41 23.68 -7.46
C TYR A 250 0.55 22.20 -7.15
N VAL A 251 1.78 21.79 -6.87
CA VAL A 251 2.15 20.39 -6.62
C VAL A 251 2.92 20.32 -5.32
N MET A 252 2.38 19.61 -4.32
CA MET A 252 3.12 19.26 -3.10
C MET A 252 3.79 17.91 -3.32
N THR A 253 5.09 17.96 -3.61
CA THR A 253 5.89 16.76 -3.88
C THR A 253 6.33 16.12 -2.57
N ASN A 254 6.02 14.83 -2.42
CA ASN A 254 6.47 13.99 -1.33
C ASN A 254 7.29 12.82 -1.89
N SER A 255 8.60 13.05 -2.05
CA SER A 255 9.54 12.12 -2.66
C SER A 255 10.58 11.60 -1.66
N GLY A 256 11.25 10.49 -2.00
CA GLY A 256 12.46 10.06 -1.30
C GLY A 256 13.72 10.88 -1.64
N ASP A 257 13.61 11.85 -2.55
CA ASP A 257 14.70 12.71 -2.99
C ASP A 257 14.55 14.10 -2.32
N ALA A 258 15.18 14.27 -1.17
CA ALA A 258 14.98 15.41 -0.27
C ALA A 258 15.06 16.80 -0.95
N PRO A 259 16.01 17.08 -1.88
CA PRO A 259 16.02 18.31 -2.66
C PRO A 259 14.73 18.61 -3.45
N ARG A 260 13.93 17.61 -3.80
CA ARG A 260 12.68 17.77 -4.59
C ARG A 260 11.44 17.92 -3.73
N VAL A 261 11.51 17.57 -2.44
CA VAL A 261 10.36 17.62 -1.52
C VAL A 261 9.89 19.06 -1.32
N GLY A 262 8.56 19.26 -1.34
CA GLY A 262 7.92 20.54 -1.04
C GLY A 262 7.06 21.10 -2.17
N LEU A 263 6.86 22.41 -2.16
CA LEU A 263 5.86 23.09 -3.00
C LEU A 263 6.46 23.51 -4.35
N HIS A 264 5.84 23.04 -5.42
CA HIS A 264 6.15 23.42 -6.80
C HIS A 264 4.97 24.14 -7.45
N ARG A 265 5.28 24.95 -8.46
CA ARG A 265 4.32 25.62 -9.33
C ARG A 265 4.58 25.23 -10.78
N VAL A 266 3.55 24.71 -11.42
CA VAL A 266 3.55 24.21 -12.79
C VAL A 266 2.65 25.09 -13.64
N ARG A 267 3.11 25.45 -14.85
CA ARG A 267 2.40 26.36 -15.76
C ARG A 267 2.43 25.87 -17.20
N ASP A 268 1.45 26.35 -17.94
CA ASP A 268 1.40 26.39 -19.39
C ASP A 268 1.81 27.82 -19.76
N THR A 269 2.96 28.00 -20.42
CA THR A 269 3.54 29.31 -20.70
C THR A 269 3.32 29.79 -22.14
N ASP A 270 2.83 28.93 -23.03
CA ASP A 270 2.57 29.26 -24.43
C ASP A 270 1.07 29.21 -24.80
N GLY A 271 0.21 28.75 -23.89
CA GLY A 271 -1.24 28.75 -24.01
C GLY A 271 -1.78 27.60 -24.86
N ASP A 272 -1.02 26.53 -25.05
CA ASP A 272 -1.41 25.35 -25.85
C ASP A 272 -2.21 24.30 -25.07
N ASP A 273 -2.56 24.60 -23.81
CA ASP A 273 -3.23 23.71 -22.85
C ASP A 273 -2.35 22.54 -22.37
N GLN A 274 -1.03 22.62 -22.52
CA GLN A 274 -0.07 21.68 -21.96
C GLN A 274 0.83 22.37 -20.94
N TYR A 275 1.02 21.72 -19.79
CA TYR A 275 1.98 22.22 -18.81
C TYR A 275 3.41 21.97 -19.33
N ASP A 276 4.26 22.98 -19.27
CA ASP A 276 5.58 23.01 -19.90
C ASP A 276 6.72 23.40 -18.92
N THR A 277 6.37 23.94 -17.76
CA THR A 277 7.33 24.46 -16.77
C THR A 277 7.03 23.95 -15.37
N SER A 278 8.08 23.79 -14.56
CA SER A 278 7.98 23.49 -13.14
C SER A 278 8.99 24.33 -12.36
N GLU A 279 8.50 25.12 -11.41
CA GLU A 279 9.28 25.97 -10.52
C GLU A 279 9.17 25.47 -9.08
N HIS A 280 10.30 25.19 -8.44
CA HIS A 280 10.33 24.79 -7.03
C HIS A 280 10.25 26.03 -6.14
N LEU A 281 9.06 26.29 -5.57
CA LEU A 281 8.80 27.48 -4.75
C LEU A 281 9.36 27.36 -3.33
N ARG A 282 9.29 26.15 -2.75
CA ARG A 282 9.77 25.90 -1.39
C ARG A 282 10.23 24.46 -1.21
N THR A 283 11.48 24.28 -0.83
CA THR A 283 11.96 23.00 -0.28
C THR A 283 11.42 22.79 1.13
N LEU A 284 10.85 21.62 1.40
CA LEU A 284 10.48 21.17 2.73
C LEU A 284 11.39 20.00 3.13
N GLN A 285 11.67 19.89 4.43
CA GLN A 285 12.39 18.73 4.96
C GLN A 285 11.39 17.63 5.29
N GLY A 286 11.79 16.37 5.16
CA GLY A 286 10.90 15.22 5.26
C GLY A 286 10.88 14.46 3.94
N GLY A 287 9.78 13.75 3.69
CA GLY A 287 9.64 12.87 2.52
C GLY A 287 9.48 11.41 2.96
N ASN A 288 8.24 10.90 2.94
CA ASN A 288 7.78 9.54 3.27
C ASN A 288 6.26 9.57 3.55
N GLU A 289 5.70 8.54 4.16
CA GLU A 289 4.27 8.41 4.51
C GLU A 289 3.70 9.59 5.33
N HIS A 290 4.49 10.24 6.19
CA HIS A 290 4.07 11.35 7.08
C HIS A 290 4.67 12.71 6.63
N GLY A 291 4.80 12.86 5.32
CA GLY A 291 5.46 13.98 4.65
C GLY A 291 4.57 15.22 4.45
N PRO A 292 4.92 16.08 3.49
CA PRO A 292 4.05 17.18 3.09
C PRO A 292 2.94 16.65 2.17
N HIS A 293 1.70 17.09 2.41
CA HIS A 293 0.50 16.52 1.79
C HIS A 293 -0.35 17.58 1.11
N ALA A 294 -1.58 17.80 1.58
CA ALA A 294 -2.60 18.54 0.87
C ALA A 294 -2.29 20.02 0.60
N ILE A 295 -2.89 20.51 -0.48
CA ILE A 295 -2.99 21.92 -0.85
C ILE A 295 -4.45 22.22 -1.17
N ILE A 296 -5.05 23.20 -0.51
CA ILE A 296 -6.37 23.73 -0.87
C ILE A 296 -6.33 25.25 -0.97
N LEU A 297 -7.37 25.85 -1.57
CA LEU A 297 -7.51 27.29 -1.61
C LEU A 297 -8.01 27.81 -0.25
N SER A 298 -7.53 28.98 0.18
CA SER A 298 -8.05 29.64 1.39
C SER A 298 -9.51 30.09 1.20
N PRO A 299 -10.29 30.30 2.28
CA PRO A 299 -11.70 30.69 2.19
C PRO A 299 -11.95 31.97 1.38
N ASP A 300 -11.01 32.91 1.40
CA ASP A 300 -11.07 34.18 0.66
C ASP A 300 -10.60 34.06 -0.80
N GLY A 301 -10.12 32.89 -1.23
CA GLY A 301 -9.60 32.64 -2.57
C GLY A 301 -8.26 33.30 -2.89
N LYS A 302 -7.55 33.85 -1.90
CA LYS A 302 -6.35 34.69 -2.12
C LYS A 302 -5.02 34.03 -1.77
N SER A 303 -5.07 32.84 -1.19
CA SER A 303 -3.88 32.13 -0.71
C SER A 303 -4.11 30.62 -0.80
N LEU A 304 -3.04 29.88 -0.59
CA LEU A 304 -3.06 28.44 -0.43
C LEU A 304 -3.13 28.11 1.07
N LEU A 305 -3.71 26.98 1.39
CA LEU A 305 -3.55 26.30 2.68
C LEU A 305 -2.86 24.98 2.42
N VAL A 306 -1.85 24.65 3.22
CA VAL A 306 -1.08 23.42 3.08
C VAL A 306 -1.06 22.64 4.38
N ALA A 307 -1.07 21.31 4.28
CA ALA A 307 -0.95 20.40 5.42
C ALA A 307 0.32 19.55 5.30
N CYS A 308 0.99 19.32 6.43
CA CYS A 308 2.22 18.54 6.52
C CYS A 308 2.18 17.67 7.77
N GLY A 309 2.50 16.38 7.63
CA GLY A 309 2.56 15.42 8.74
C GLY A 309 3.75 15.65 9.67
N ASN A 310 3.80 14.89 10.77
CA ASN A 310 4.81 15.02 11.82
C ASN A 310 6.23 14.63 11.41
N HIS A 311 6.42 13.94 10.28
CA HIS A 311 7.76 13.70 9.70
C HIS A 311 8.22 14.82 8.76
N THR A 312 7.46 15.92 8.68
CA THR A 312 7.87 17.15 8.02
C THR A 312 8.20 18.19 9.08
N PRO A 313 9.48 18.41 9.43
CA PRO A 313 9.86 19.45 10.36
C PRO A 313 9.33 20.82 9.91
N PRO A 314 8.98 21.72 10.86
CA PRO A 314 8.60 23.08 10.54
C PRO A 314 9.61 23.76 9.62
N THR A 315 9.11 24.43 8.60
CA THR A 315 9.92 25.33 7.78
C THR A 315 10.07 26.70 8.44
N LYS A 316 10.82 27.60 7.80
CA LYS A 316 10.85 29.00 8.21
C LYS A 316 9.52 29.66 7.87
N PHE A 317 8.75 30.03 8.89
CA PHE A 317 7.53 30.83 8.75
C PHE A 317 7.84 32.32 8.78
N SER A 318 7.12 33.12 8.00
CA SER A 318 7.18 34.59 8.05
C SER A 318 6.35 35.17 9.20
N SER A 319 5.33 34.43 9.64
CA SER A 319 4.50 34.75 10.81
C SER A 319 3.87 33.48 11.38
N SER A 320 3.33 33.54 12.59
CA SER A 320 2.67 32.40 13.23
C SER A 320 1.50 32.86 14.07
N ARG A 321 0.38 32.13 13.95
CA ARG A 321 -0.77 32.26 14.86
C ARG A 321 -0.61 31.41 16.10
N VAL A 322 0.24 30.37 16.02
CA VAL A 322 0.58 29.52 17.15
C VAL A 322 1.82 30.07 17.85
N PRO A 323 1.86 30.14 19.19
CA PRO A 323 3.09 30.46 19.90
C PRO A 323 4.22 29.49 19.54
N GLN A 324 5.37 30.02 19.13
CA GLN A 324 6.54 29.22 18.75
C GLN A 324 7.40 28.85 19.98
N ILE A 325 6.74 28.30 20.99
CA ILE A 325 7.34 27.85 22.25
C ILE A 325 7.02 26.35 22.33
N TRP A 326 7.90 25.53 21.79
CA TRP A 326 7.65 24.11 21.54
C TRP A 326 8.44 23.17 22.45
N ASP A 327 9.13 23.72 23.45
CA ASP A 327 9.85 22.90 24.42
C ASP A 327 8.88 21.95 25.14
N GLU A 328 9.33 20.71 25.37
CA GLU A 328 8.53 19.65 25.97
C GLU A 328 8.99 19.39 27.41
N ASP A 329 8.32 20.02 28.38
CA ASP A 329 8.63 19.89 29.80
C ASP A 329 7.90 18.71 30.45
N GLN A 330 8.30 17.48 30.10
CA GLN A 330 7.70 16.28 30.66
C GLN A 330 8.26 15.99 32.07
N LEU A 331 7.36 15.74 33.04
CA LEU A 331 7.73 15.38 34.41
C LEU A 331 8.49 14.04 34.48
N LEU A 332 8.08 13.09 33.65
CA LEU A 332 8.71 11.77 33.54
C LEU A 332 9.43 11.66 32.19
N PRO A 333 10.53 10.88 32.12
CA PRO A 333 11.13 10.55 30.85
C PRO A 333 10.09 9.93 29.90
N ARG A 334 10.01 10.47 28.70
CA ARG A 334 9.19 9.91 27.62
C ARG A 334 9.58 8.46 27.35
N MET A 335 8.59 7.60 27.21
CA MET A 335 8.77 6.32 26.55
C MET A 335 8.55 6.54 25.06
N TRP A 336 9.61 6.35 24.29
CA TRP A 336 9.56 6.38 22.84
C TRP A 336 8.77 5.20 22.29
N ASP A 337 8.29 5.34 21.05
CA ASP A 337 7.68 4.22 20.35
C ASP A 337 8.66 3.04 20.26
N ALA A 338 8.19 1.85 20.63
CA ALA A 338 9.03 0.65 20.69
C ALA A 338 9.37 0.11 19.29
N GLY A 339 8.55 0.40 18.27
CA GLY A 339 8.80 0.07 16.87
C GLY A 339 9.74 1.05 16.16
N GLY A 340 10.14 2.15 16.81
CA GLY A 340 11.02 3.17 16.26
C GLY A 340 10.29 4.29 15.50
N HIS A 341 8.95 4.27 15.43
CA HIS A 341 8.20 5.29 14.72
C HIS A 341 8.30 6.66 15.42
N ALA A 342 8.61 7.70 14.65
CA ALA A 342 8.78 9.09 15.11
C ALA A 342 9.76 9.29 16.29
N VAL A 343 10.69 8.35 16.54
CA VAL A 343 11.70 8.50 17.61
C VAL A 343 12.60 9.69 17.32
N GLY A 344 12.79 10.55 18.33
CA GLY A 344 13.56 11.79 18.21
C GLY A 344 12.80 12.96 17.57
N ILE A 345 11.58 12.76 17.05
CA ILE A 345 10.74 13.85 16.56
C ILE A 345 10.06 14.53 17.75
N MET A 346 10.27 15.84 17.83
CA MET A 346 9.73 16.72 18.86
C MET A 346 8.56 17.54 18.31
N ALA A 347 7.87 18.24 19.20
CA ALA A 347 6.96 19.34 18.86
C ALA A 347 7.58 20.28 17.81
N PRO A 348 6.75 20.85 16.92
CA PRO A 348 5.30 20.97 17.02
C PRO A 348 4.53 19.78 16.47
N GLY A 349 5.18 18.95 15.64
CA GLY A 349 4.65 17.74 15.00
C GLY A 349 3.33 17.92 14.26
N GLY A 350 3.37 17.80 12.93
CA GLY A 350 2.21 17.99 12.08
C GLY A 350 1.74 19.43 12.11
N TRP A 351 1.61 20.07 10.95
CA TRP A 351 1.27 21.49 10.90
C TRP A 351 0.50 21.86 9.65
N ILE A 352 -0.24 22.97 9.75
CA ILE A 352 -1.01 23.56 8.67
C ILE A 352 -0.59 25.03 8.55
N ALA A 353 -0.32 25.49 7.33
CA ALA A 353 0.10 26.85 7.05
C ALA A 353 -0.72 27.52 5.94
N LYS A 354 -0.85 28.84 6.01
CA LYS A 354 -1.33 29.69 4.91
C LYS A 354 -0.13 30.15 4.09
N VAL A 355 -0.23 30.04 2.77
CA VAL A 355 0.89 30.32 1.86
C VAL A 355 0.45 31.30 0.78
N SER A 356 1.26 32.32 0.50
CA SER A 356 1.00 33.24 -0.61
C SER A 356 1.04 32.51 -1.96
N PRO A 357 0.33 32.99 -3.01
CA PRO A 357 0.32 32.32 -4.32
C PRO A 357 1.71 32.16 -4.98
N ASP A 358 2.68 33.00 -4.63
CA ASP A 358 4.07 32.89 -5.10
C ASP A 358 4.94 31.97 -4.21
N GLY A 359 4.40 31.41 -3.13
CA GLY A 359 5.11 30.52 -2.21
C GLY A 359 6.09 31.22 -1.26
N ALA A 360 6.16 32.56 -1.29
CA ALA A 360 7.15 33.33 -0.53
C ALA A 360 6.80 33.45 0.96
N ASP A 361 5.54 33.76 1.29
CA ASP A 361 5.07 33.99 2.65
C ASP A 361 4.33 32.78 3.20
N TRP A 362 4.76 32.31 4.37
CA TRP A 362 4.18 31.16 5.06
C TRP A 362 3.80 31.57 6.48
N GLU A 363 2.50 31.58 6.80
CA GLU A 363 1.95 31.82 8.13
C GLU A 363 1.53 30.48 8.75
N LEU A 364 2.14 30.09 9.88
CA LEU A 364 1.71 28.89 10.63
C LEU A 364 0.32 29.12 11.24
N LEU A 365 -0.65 28.27 10.93
CA LEU A 365 -2.03 28.37 11.40
C LEU A 365 -2.34 27.45 12.57
N SER A 366 -1.87 26.20 12.51
CA SER A 366 -2.17 25.15 13.48
C SER A 366 -1.06 24.10 13.52
N MET A 367 -0.94 23.40 14.64
CA MET A 367 -0.01 22.28 14.83
C MET A 367 -0.57 21.16 15.72
N GLY A 368 0.24 20.13 15.98
CA GLY A 368 -0.05 19.11 16.98
C GLY A 368 -0.76 17.88 16.42
N PHE A 369 -0.51 17.56 15.16
CA PHE A 369 -1.08 16.41 14.45
C PHE A 369 -0.05 15.30 14.29
N ARG A 370 -0.51 14.06 14.09
CA ARG A 370 0.38 12.98 13.65
C ARG A 370 0.52 13.04 12.14
N ASN A 371 -0.52 12.65 11.42
CA ASN A 371 -0.50 12.56 9.97
C ASN A 371 -1.86 12.87 9.38
N GLN A 372 -2.11 14.15 9.28
CA GLN A 372 -3.33 14.72 8.74
C GLN A 372 -3.15 14.87 7.22
N TYR A 373 -3.42 13.77 6.51
CA TYR A 373 -3.10 13.64 5.08
C TYR A 373 -3.80 14.71 4.22
N ASP A 374 -5.01 15.11 4.60
CA ASP A 374 -5.79 16.05 3.81
C ASP A 374 -6.59 17.05 4.68
N ILE A 375 -7.01 18.16 4.08
CA ILE A 375 -7.72 19.25 4.74
C ILE A 375 -8.90 19.74 3.88
N ALA A 376 -10.01 20.13 4.52
CA ALA A 376 -11.20 20.60 3.81
C ALA A 376 -11.83 21.81 4.49
N LEU A 377 -12.38 22.71 3.68
CA LEU A 377 -13.16 23.85 4.14
C LEU A 377 -14.65 23.54 4.05
N ASN A 378 -15.39 23.85 5.10
CA ASN A 378 -16.85 23.86 5.04
C ASN A 378 -17.36 25.12 4.30
N PRO A 379 -18.66 25.22 3.98
CA PRO A 379 -19.22 26.38 3.29
C PRO A 379 -19.12 27.72 4.04
N GLN A 380 -18.84 27.67 5.35
CA GLN A 380 -18.63 28.86 6.19
C GLN A 380 -17.16 29.29 6.24
N GLY A 381 -16.25 28.54 5.60
CA GLY A 381 -14.81 28.81 5.61
C GLY A 381 -14.06 28.26 6.83
N GLU A 382 -14.70 27.39 7.62
CA GLU A 382 -14.05 26.68 8.72
C GLU A 382 -13.26 25.48 8.21
N LEU A 383 -12.08 25.25 8.78
CA LEU A 383 -11.13 24.23 8.32
C LEU A 383 -11.22 22.95 9.15
N PHE A 384 -11.22 21.81 8.47
CA PHE A 384 -11.26 20.49 9.08
C PHE A 384 -10.15 19.60 8.52
N THR A 385 -9.74 18.62 9.32
CA THR A 385 -8.80 17.58 8.91
C THR A 385 -9.14 16.24 9.55
N TYR A 386 -8.55 15.16 9.03
CA TYR A 386 -8.67 13.81 9.56
C TYR A 386 -7.26 13.28 9.89
N ASP A 387 -6.94 13.25 11.18
CA ASP A 387 -5.60 12.92 11.70
C ASP A 387 -5.47 11.43 12.01
N ALA A 388 -4.29 10.85 11.72
CA ALA A 388 -4.02 9.43 11.88
C ALA A 388 -3.82 9.02 13.35
N ASP A 389 -4.11 7.75 13.64
CA ASP A 389 -3.94 7.16 14.98
C ASP A 389 -2.49 6.74 15.25
N MET A 390 -2.22 5.99 16.32
CA MET A 390 -1.00 5.17 16.40
C MET A 390 -1.45 3.77 16.80
N GLU A 391 -1.66 2.89 15.83
CA GLU A 391 -2.33 1.61 16.00
C GLU A 391 -1.62 0.70 17.02
N TRP A 392 -0.30 0.84 17.16
CA TRP A 392 0.51 0.10 18.13
C TRP A 392 0.26 0.52 19.58
N ASP A 393 -0.31 1.70 19.80
CA ASP A 393 -0.64 2.21 21.14
C ASP A 393 -2.02 1.74 21.63
N VAL A 394 -2.82 1.03 20.82
CA VAL A 394 -4.19 0.63 21.18
C VAL A 394 -4.24 -0.06 22.56
N GLY A 395 -5.10 0.45 23.43
CA GLY A 395 -5.27 -0.03 24.81
C GLY A 395 -4.35 0.65 25.83
N SER A 396 -3.41 1.49 25.40
CA SER A 396 -2.60 2.33 26.30
C SER A 396 -3.34 3.62 26.71
N PRO A 397 -2.99 4.24 27.86
CA PRO A 397 -3.55 5.53 28.27
C PRO A 397 -3.25 6.72 27.35
N TRP A 398 -2.30 6.58 26.42
CA TRP A 398 -1.90 7.64 25.48
C TRP A 398 -2.29 7.30 24.02
N TYR A 399 -3.08 6.25 23.81
CA TYR A 399 -3.66 5.98 22.51
C TYR A 399 -4.53 7.16 22.08
N ARG A 400 -4.41 7.53 20.80
CA ARG A 400 -5.35 8.42 20.13
C ARG A 400 -5.83 7.73 18.88
N PRO A 401 -7.15 7.58 18.71
CA PRO A 401 -7.70 7.03 17.48
C PRO A 401 -7.54 8.01 16.32
N THR A 402 -7.89 7.56 15.12
CA THR A 402 -8.09 8.45 14.00
C THR A 402 -9.24 9.37 14.34
N ARG A 403 -9.10 10.64 13.99
CA ARG A 403 -9.98 11.68 14.55
C ARG A 403 -10.15 12.85 13.61
N VAL A 404 -11.36 13.36 13.56
CA VAL A 404 -11.66 14.60 12.84
C VAL A 404 -11.40 15.78 13.78
N ASN A 405 -10.65 16.75 13.30
CA ASN A 405 -10.35 17.98 14.05
C ASN A 405 -10.93 19.20 13.35
N HIS A 406 -11.54 20.11 14.11
CA HIS A 406 -11.89 21.46 13.65
C HIS A 406 -10.68 22.37 13.88
N VAL A 407 -9.98 22.68 12.79
CA VAL A 407 -8.71 23.41 12.79
C VAL A 407 -8.99 24.90 12.92
N THR A 408 -8.98 25.38 14.16
CA THR A 408 -9.19 26.81 14.46
C THR A 408 -7.87 27.59 14.41
N SER A 409 -7.98 28.92 14.33
CA SER A 409 -6.80 29.78 14.24
C SER A 409 -5.93 29.70 15.50
N GLY A 410 -4.67 29.28 15.35
CA GLY A 410 -3.74 29.13 16.46
C GLY A 410 -3.88 27.82 17.24
N SER A 411 -4.59 26.83 16.70
CA SER A 411 -4.86 25.57 17.38
C SER A 411 -3.63 24.67 17.55
N GLU A 412 -3.68 23.87 18.62
CA GLU A 412 -2.74 22.80 18.93
C GLU A 412 -3.51 21.53 19.31
N PHE A 413 -3.17 20.41 18.67
CA PHE A 413 -3.86 19.12 18.86
C PHE A 413 -3.06 18.10 19.68
N GLY A 414 -1.98 18.57 20.30
CA GLY A 414 -1.27 17.93 21.39
C GLY A 414 -0.34 16.79 20.98
N TRP A 415 -0.14 16.52 19.68
CA TRP A 415 0.74 15.44 19.25
C TRP A 415 2.16 15.67 19.76
N ARG A 416 2.73 14.64 20.40
CA ARG A 416 4.14 14.51 20.71
C ARG A 416 4.49 13.04 20.52
N SER A 417 5.75 12.74 20.23
CA SER A 417 6.15 11.35 20.00
C SER A 417 6.07 10.51 21.27
N GLY A 418 5.76 9.22 21.11
CA GLY A 418 5.61 8.26 22.22
C GLY A 418 4.61 8.71 23.28
N THR A 419 4.96 8.52 24.56
CA THR A 419 4.09 8.89 25.70
C THR A 419 4.01 10.39 25.98
N GLY A 420 4.65 11.23 25.18
CA GLY A 420 4.65 12.68 25.38
C GLY A 420 3.33 13.36 25.00
N LYS A 421 2.43 12.63 24.33
CA LYS A 421 1.15 13.12 23.82
C LYS A 421 0.40 13.86 24.92
N TRP A 422 -0.02 15.10 24.65
CA TRP A 422 -0.86 15.84 25.58
C TRP A 422 -2.22 15.17 25.75
N PRO A 423 -2.69 14.89 26.97
CA PRO A 423 -4.06 14.48 27.18
C PRO A 423 -5.05 15.52 26.63
N GLU A 424 -6.16 15.06 26.08
CA GLU A 424 -7.18 15.93 25.48
C GLU A 424 -7.78 16.93 26.49
N PHE A 425 -7.85 16.56 27.77
CA PHE A 425 -8.36 17.45 28.82
C PHE A 425 -7.40 18.60 29.17
N TYR A 426 -6.20 18.67 28.56
CA TYR A 426 -5.31 19.81 28.76
C TYR A 426 -5.92 21.06 28.13
N PRO A 427 -5.89 22.22 28.82
CA PRO A 427 -6.54 23.44 28.34
C PRO A 427 -5.97 23.94 27.01
N ASP A 428 -4.71 23.60 26.71
CA ASP A 428 -4.01 24.00 25.49
C ASP A 428 -4.17 22.98 24.35
N SER A 429 -4.87 21.86 24.57
CA SER A 429 -5.21 20.90 23.52
C SER A 429 -6.66 21.08 23.10
N LEU A 430 -6.91 21.33 21.80
CA LEU A 430 -8.29 21.54 21.32
C LEU A 430 -9.09 20.24 21.12
N GLY A 431 -8.48 19.08 21.30
CA GLY A 431 -9.16 17.79 21.20
C GLY A 431 -9.70 17.45 19.80
N SER A 432 -10.53 16.41 19.72
CA SER A 432 -11.22 16.03 18.48
C SER A 432 -12.68 16.49 18.47
N VAL A 433 -13.23 16.64 17.26
CA VAL A 433 -14.68 16.79 17.07
C VAL A 433 -15.36 15.43 17.17
N VAL A 434 -14.73 14.43 16.55
CA VAL A 434 -15.17 13.03 16.60
C VAL A 434 -13.96 12.11 16.48
N ASP A 435 -13.94 11.10 17.33
CA ASP A 435 -13.03 9.96 17.24
C ASP A 435 -13.71 8.85 16.42
N ILE A 436 -13.02 8.35 15.40
CA ILE A 436 -13.53 7.32 14.50
C ILE A 436 -13.11 5.92 14.98
N GLY A 437 -11.89 5.79 15.48
CA GLY A 437 -11.30 4.53 15.92
C GLY A 437 -9.97 4.23 15.22
N PRO A 438 -9.51 2.97 15.21
CA PRO A 438 -8.40 2.55 14.37
C PRO A 438 -8.73 2.81 12.89
N GLY A 439 -7.73 3.18 12.08
CA GLY A 439 -7.93 3.46 10.66
C GLY A 439 -6.72 4.16 10.03
N SER A 440 -6.83 4.49 8.74
CA SER A 440 -5.77 5.20 8.00
C SER A 440 -6.38 6.29 7.11
N PRO A 441 -6.32 7.57 7.55
CA PRO A 441 -6.86 8.70 6.80
C PRO A 441 -6.20 8.88 5.43
N THR A 442 -7.01 9.02 4.38
CA THR A 442 -6.51 9.26 2.99
C THR A 442 -7.18 10.39 2.24
N GLY A 443 -8.20 11.04 2.82
CA GLY A 443 -8.86 12.17 2.17
C GLY A 443 -9.99 12.73 3.01
N ILE A 444 -10.30 14.00 2.80
CA ILE A 444 -11.41 14.69 3.45
C ILE A 444 -12.03 15.71 2.49
N THR A 445 -13.35 15.75 2.40
CA THR A 445 -14.04 16.76 1.57
C THR A 445 -15.48 16.97 2.02
N PHE A 446 -16.02 18.17 1.81
CA PHE A 446 -17.44 18.42 2.02
C PHE A 446 -18.22 18.11 0.75
N GLY A 447 -19.39 17.47 0.87
CA GLY A 447 -20.27 17.18 -0.28
C GLY A 447 -20.91 18.41 -0.93
N THR A 448 -20.48 19.62 -0.57
CA THR A 448 -21.12 20.87 -1.00
C THR A 448 -21.01 21.01 -2.51
N GLY A 449 -22.14 21.25 -3.17
CA GLY A 449 -22.20 21.37 -4.64
C GLY A 449 -22.23 20.03 -5.38
N ALA A 450 -22.08 18.90 -4.70
CA ALA A 450 -22.28 17.59 -5.31
C ALA A 450 -23.76 17.35 -5.62
N GLN A 451 -24.06 16.59 -6.67
CA GLN A 451 -25.42 16.15 -7.00
C GLN A 451 -25.86 14.93 -6.17
N PHE A 452 -25.41 14.85 -4.91
CA PHE A 452 -25.79 13.79 -3.97
C PHE A 452 -27.14 14.11 -3.31
N PRO A 453 -27.80 13.14 -2.63
CA PRO A 453 -28.99 13.44 -1.84
C PRO A 453 -28.73 14.54 -0.81
N ASP A 454 -29.73 15.38 -0.50
CA ASP A 454 -29.60 16.63 0.27
C ASP A 454 -28.77 16.51 1.57
N LYS A 455 -28.98 15.44 2.35
CA LYS A 455 -28.22 15.23 3.60
C LYS A 455 -26.70 15.10 3.36
N TYR A 456 -26.30 14.53 2.24
CA TYR A 456 -24.90 14.29 1.87
C TYR A 456 -24.24 15.53 1.27
N GLN A 457 -25.00 16.48 0.73
CA GLN A 457 -24.44 17.74 0.27
C GLN A 457 -23.92 18.63 1.42
N ARG A 458 -24.40 18.36 2.65
CA ARG A 458 -23.98 19.04 3.88
C ARG A 458 -23.10 18.18 4.78
N ALA A 459 -22.70 17.00 4.29
CA ALA A 459 -21.87 16.06 5.03
C ALA A 459 -20.38 16.33 4.81
N LEU A 460 -19.59 15.95 5.81
CA LEU A 460 -18.14 15.86 5.73
C LEU A 460 -17.77 14.41 5.42
N PHE A 461 -17.21 14.19 4.25
CA PHE A 461 -16.70 12.89 3.86
C PHE A 461 -15.27 12.72 4.33
N ILE A 462 -14.97 11.58 4.95
CA ILE A 462 -13.61 11.17 5.32
C ILE A 462 -13.34 9.76 4.81
N SER A 463 -12.17 9.55 4.21
CA SER A 463 -11.77 8.28 3.60
C SER A 463 -10.78 7.54 4.49
N ASP A 464 -11.03 6.25 4.69
CA ASP A 464 -10.20 5.33 5.47
C ASP A 464 -9.71 4.16 4.59
N TRP A 465 -8.39 4.11 4.41
CA TRP A 465 -7.73 3.10 3.58
C TRP A 465 -7.71 1.72 4.24
N SER A 466 -7.54 1.63 5.56
CA SER A 466 -7.36 0.35 6.26
C SER A 466 -8.57 -0.57 6.09
N TYR A 467 -9.77 0.01 6.00
CA TYR A 467 -11.01 -0.74 5.88
C TYR A 467 -11.75 -0.50 4.55
N GLY A 468 -11.24 0.38 3.68
CA GLY A 468 -11.90 0.73 2.41
C GLY A 468 -13.27 1.37 2.62
N VAL A 469 -13.39 2.29 3.59
CA VAL A 469 -14.65 2.93 3.99
C VAL A 469 -14.57 4.43 3.76
N ILE A 470 -15.68 5.01 3.28
CA ILE A 470 -15.91 6.46 3.28
C ILE A 470 -17.03 6.74 4.27
N TYR A 471 -16.74 7.51 5.32
CA TYR A 471 -17.73 7.99 6.28
C TYR A 471 -18.31 9.33 5.82
N ALA A 472 -19.52 9.68 6.27
CA ALA A 472 -20.22 10.93 5.91
C ALA A 472 -21.13 11.41 7.04
#